data_AF-A0A7D9EMA0-F1
#
_entry.id   AF-A0A7D9EMA0-F1
#
_cell.length_a   1.000
_cell.length_b   1.000
_cell.length_c   1.000
_cell.angle_alpha   90.00
_cell.angle_beta   90.00
_cell.angle_gamma   90.00
#
_symmetry.space_group_name_H-M   'P 1'
#
loop_
_entity.id
_entity.type
_entity.pdbx_description
1 polymer ?
#
loop_
_entity_poly.entity_id
_entity_poly.type
_entity_poly.pdbx_seq_one_letter_code
_entity_poly.pdbx_strand_id
1 'polypeptide(L)'
;MCSYGFKRVCYFDGKYDGEYKSYRGVGAVGRFLSDLLGEVEECNKIIQSEFNKVAIMSVKDYDKLEKAVECHICGGKFSEGDKKVLDHCHVTGKFRGAAHNSCNLNFKLTGKIPVVFHNLRGYDGNFIMQGVAELGEKIEVIANNMQKYMSFRVGKQLVFIDSMQFMSSSLEALVGNLDKSRFKRMQSEWQGEELEMLLKKGVYPYEYMSCWEKFDDKSLPEKSAFYSSLYEEEVNDNDYSRACKVYKKFDCKSLGDYHDLYLKTDVLLLADVFEDFRRVCLDAYKLDPAHYISAPGLSWDAMLKRTGVKLDLLSNVDMYQFIEKGMRGGVSYIGHRYAKANNKYMSDYDPEKPSSYIMYLDANNLYGHAMSEELPYGKFRWIDVDKVKLEDYGKGKEKGLILEVDLEYPSELHKLHSDYPLAPEKMEISDDMLSEYAMYIKEAHNGRSTGVKKLHTDDAYKDAANFSDKYDTSGYNKNSPFYDETNKKVIGKFKDEAGGIPIREFIGLRSKMYSYEKDDGGGGKTAKGVKKEENENKSGVFYKKCMLKGFQKR
;
A
#
# COMPACT_ATOMS: atom_id res chain seq x y z
N MET A 1 12.02 27.90 -5.89
CA MET A 1 13.41 27.72 -5.43
C MET A 1 13.64 26.25 -5.20
N CYS A 2 14.82 25.71 -5.53
CA CYS A 2 15.08 24.29 -5.38
C CYS A 2 16.41 24.05 -4.68
N SER A 3 16.45 23.00 -3.88
CA SER A 3 17.65 22.44 -3.27
C SER A 3 17.54 20.93 -3.31
N TYR A 4 18.66 20.24 -3.19
CA TYR A 4 18.67 18.79 -3.03
C TYR A 4 19.67 18.37 -1.97
N GLY A 5 19.42 17.19 -1.41
CA GLY A 5 20.35 16.45 -0.57
C GLY A 5 20.29 14.98 -0.95
N PHE A 6 21.41 14.28 -0.93
CA PHE A 6 21.44 12.83 -1.09
C PHE A 6 22.59 12.21 -0.31
N LYS A 7 22.45 10.92 0.00
CA LYS A 7 23.52 10.09 0.56
C LYS A 7 23.63 8.81 -0.24
N ARG A 8 24.82 8.51 -0.75
CA ARG A 8 25.12 7.20 -1.33
C ARG A 8 25.24 6.17 -0.20
N VAL A 9 24.52 5.06 -0.32
CA VAL A 9 24.52 3.97 0.66
C VAL A 9 24.95 2.66 0.00
N CYS A 10 25.92 1.99 0.61
CA CYS A 10 26.35 0.65 0.26
C CYS A 10 25.76 -0.37 1.23
N TYR A 11 24.92 -1.26 0.72
CA TYR A 11 24.30 -2.32 1.53
C TYR A 11 25.32 -3.34 2.07
N PHE A 12 26.37 -3.64 1.30
CA PHE A 12 27.32 -4.70 1.64
C PHE A 12 28.28 -4.31 2.76
N ASP A 13 28.79 -3.09 2.70
CA ASP A 13 29.79 -2.58 3.65
C ASP A 13 29.71 -1.05 3.70
N GLY A 14 29.38 -0.53 4.87
CA GLY A 14 29.18 0.90 5.10
C GLY A 14 30.43 1.74 4.88
N LYS A 15 31.63 1.14 4.82
CA LYS A 15 32.86 1.89 4.47
C LYS A 15 32.83 2.46 3.05
N TYR A 16 31.98 1.93 2.16
CA TYR A 16 31.79 2.43 0.80
C TYR A 16 30.61 3.42 0.69
N ASP A 17 29.96 3.76 1.81
CA ASP A 17 28.99 4.84 1.83
C ASP A 17 29.63 6.15 1.35
N GLY A 18 28.83 6.99 0.71
CA GLY A 18 29.25 8.35 0.39
C GLY A 18 29.01 9.29 1.56
N GLU A 19 29.75 10.39 1.56
CA GLU A 19 29.40 11.55 2.36
C GLU A 19 28.05 12.10 1.91
N TYR A 20 27.35 12.77 2.84
CA TYR A 20 26.14 13.50 2.49
C TYR A 20 26.50 14.69 1.59
N LYS A 21 25.81 14.81 0.46
CA LYS A 21 25.97 15.92 -0.48
C LYS A 21 24.68 16.70 -0.56
N SER A 22 24.78 18.03 -0.60
CA SER A 22 23.65 18.91 -0.79
C SER A 22 24.01 20.16 -1.55
N TYR A 23 23.01 20.74 -2.20
CA TYR A 23 23.14 22.03 -2.85
C TYR A 23 21.82 22.80 -2.76
N ARG A 24 21.94 24.10 -2.53
CA ARG A 24 20.85 25.06 -2.57
C ARG A 24 21.24 26.19 -3.52
N GLY A 25 20.48 26.39 -4.59
CA GLY A 25 20.75 27.44 -5.56
C GLY A 25 20.05 27.24 -6.91
N VAL A 26 20.32 28.13 -7.86
CA VAL A 26 19.77 28.06 -9.21
C VAL A 26 20.30 26.83 -9.95
N GLY A 27 19.46 26.20 -10.78
CA GLY A 27 19.86 25.01 -11.54
C GLY A 27 20.05 23.75 -10.69
N ALA A 28 19.44 23.70 -9.50
CA ALA A 28 19.60 22.58 -8.55
C ALA A 28 19.32 21.20 -9.18
N VAL A 29 18.33 21.07 -10.06
CA VAL A 29 18.00 19.79 -10.70
C VAL A 29 19.10 19.32 -11.65
N GLY A 30 19.61 20.21 -12.52
CA GLY A 30 20.71 19.86 -13.42
C GLY A 30 21.96 19.48 -12.63
N ARG A 31 22.30 20.25 -11.59
CA ARG A 31 23.42 19.92 -10.70
C ARG A 31 23.21 18.62 -9.93
N PHE A 32 21.99 18.34 -9.45
CA PHE A 32 21.66 17.09 -8.79
C PHE A 32 21.97 15.88 -9.67
N LEU A 33 21.52 15.92 -10.92
CA LEU A 33 21.74 14.85 -11.88
C LEU A 33 23.22 14.70 -12.25
N SER A 34 23.95 15.80 -12.44
CA SER A 34 25.40 15.76 -12.64
C SER A 34 26.15 15.15 -11.45
N ASP A 35 25.78 15.54 -10.22
CA ASP A 35 26.38 14.99 -9.00
C ASP A 35 26.07 13.49 -8.84
N LEU A 36 24.85 13.05 -9.20
CA LEU A 36 24.51 11.62 -9.25
C LEU A 36 25.31 10.84 -10.31
N LEU A 37 25.54 11.42 -11.49
CA LEU A 37 26.40 10.78 -12.51
C LEU A 37 27.85 10.66 -12.02
N GLY A 38 28.36 11.67 -11.29
CA GLY A 38 29.64 11.58 -10.59
C GLY A 38 29.69 10.43 -9.57
N GLU A 39 28.60 10.20 -8.82
CA GLU A 39 28.48 9.03 -7.94
C GLU A 39 28.47 7.71 -8.69
N VAL A 40 27.89 7.65 -9.89
CA VAL A 40 27.93 6.46 -10.74
C VAL A 40 29.36 6.12 -11.12
N GLU A 41 30.16 7.11 -11.52
CA GLU A 41 31.58 6.92 -11.83
C GLU A 41 32.36 6.40 -10.62
N GLU A 42 32.14 6.97 -9.44
CA GLU A 42 32.79 6.53 -8.21
C GLU A 42 32.38 5.11 -7.82
N CYS A 43 31.09 4.77 -7.91
CA CYS A 43 30.62 3.40 -7.71
C CYS A 43 31.28 2.42 -8.68
N ASN A 44 31.44 2.80 -9.95
CA ASN A 44 32.10 1.95 -10.94
C ASN A 44 33.58 1.72 -10.62
N LYS A 45 34.30 2.75 -10.15
CA LYS A 45 35.70 2.61 -9.69
C LYS A 45 35.78 1.63 -8.52
N ILE A 46 34.94 1.81 -7.49
CA ILE A 46 34.88 0.94 -6.31
C ILE A 46 34.57 -0.51 -6.74
N ILE A 47 33.57 -0.71 -7.60
CA ILE A 47 33.22 -2.06 -8.07
C ILE A 47 34.39 -2.72 -8.81
N GLN A 48 35.09 -1.97 -9.67
CA GLN A 48 36.22 -2.49 -10.43
C GLN A 48 37.41 -2.86 -9.53
N SER A 49 37.76 -1.99 -8.57
CA SER A 49 38.93 -2.19 -7.72
C SER A 49 38.67 -3.13 -6.54
N GLU A 50 37.48 -3.12 -5.95
CA GLU A 50 37.22 -3.76 -4.65
C GLU A 50 36.29 -4.98 -4.73
N PHE A 51 35.37 -5.05 -5.70
CA PHE A 51 34.28 -6.03 -5.69
C PHE A 51 34.55 -7.28 -6.53
N ASN A 52 35.70 -7.42 -7.19
CA ASN A 52 36.02 -8.63 -7.95
C ASN A 52 36.90 -9.59 -7.14
N LYS A 53 36.52 -9.86 -5.88
CA LYS A 53 37.31 -10.72 -5.01
C LYS A 53 37.24 -12.18 -5.46
N VAL A 54 38.39 -12.82 -5.44
CA VAL A 54 38.52 -14.26 -5.65
C VAL A 54 37.84 -15.00 -4.49
N ALA A 55 37.30 -16.17 -4.78
CA ALA A 55 36.67 -17.02 -3.77
C ALA A 55 37.66 -17.37 -2.64
N ILE A 56 37.24 -17.10 -1.40
CA ILE A 56 37.92 -17.49 -0.18
C ILE A 56 37.22 -18.75 0.32
N MET A 57 37.90 -19.89 0.23
CA MET A 57 37.36 -21.19 0.62
C MET A 57 38.10 -21.78 1.83
N SER A 58 37.33 -22.29 2.79
CA SER A 58 37.85 -23.17 3.84
C SER A 58 37.69 -24.64 3.46
N VAL A 59 38.40 -25.54 4.16
CA VAL A 59 38.24 -27.00 4.00
C VAL A 59 36.78 -27.43 4.20
N LYS A 60 36.08 -26.80 5.14
CA LYS A 60 34.65 -27.07 5.39
C LYS A 60 33.76 -26.64 4.21
N ASP A 61 34.16 -25.62 3.46
CA ASP A 61 33.38 -25.14 2.31
C ASP A 61 33.52 -26.06 1.10
N TYR A 62 34.70 -26.64 0.89
CA TYR A 62 34.88 -27.70 -0.12
C TYR A 62 34.02 -28.93 0.20
N ASP A 63 33.99 -29.36 1.46
CA ASP A 63 33.13 -30.47 1.91
C ASP A 63 31.64 -30.17 1.67
N LYS A 64 31.20 -28.93 1.93
CA LYS A 64 29.83 -28.48 1.62
C LYS A 64 29.54 -28.48 0.12
N LEU A 65 30.48 -28.03 -0.72
CA LEU A 65 30.31 -28.00 -2.17
C LEU A 65 30.13 -29.41 -2.74
N GLU A 66 30.97 -30.35 -2.30
CA GLU A 66 30.94 -31.74 -2.77
C GLU A 66 29.64 -32.44 -2.35
N LYS A 67 29.28 -32.32 -1.07
CA LYS A 67 28.08 -32.95 -0.47
C LYS A 67 26.77 -32.23 -0.80
N ALA A 68 26.80 -31.06 -1.45
CA ALA A 68 25.59 -30.33 -1.77
C ALA A 68 24.67 -31.15 -2.69
N VAL A 69 23.41 -31.29 -2.29
CA VAL A 69 22.36 -31.97 -3.07
C VAL A 69 21.44 -30.99 -3.81
N GLU A 70 21.49 -29.72 -3.43
CA GLU A 70 20.63 -28.65 -3.95
C GLU A 70 21.43 -27.39 -4.23
N CYS A 71 20.99 -26.66 -5.26
CA CYS A 71 21.52 -25.35 -5.60
C CYS A 71 21.04 -24.31 -4.58
N HIS A 72 21.98 -23.57 -3.97
CA HIS A 72 21.63 -22.57 -2.96
C HIS A 72 20.90 -21.33 -3.52
N ILE A 73 20.90 -21.13 -4.85
CA ILE A 73 20.30 -19.97 -5.52
C ILE A 73 18.82 -20.24 -5.82
N CYS A 74 18.52 -21.35 -6.50
CA CYS A 74 17.15 -21.69 -6.92
C CYS A 74 16.46 -22.71 -6.01
N GLY A 75 17.19 -23.39 -5.11
CA GLY A 75 16.69 -24.47 -4.28
C GLY A 75 16.46 -25.80 -5.02
N GLY A 76 16.74 -25.85 -6.33
CA GLY A 76 16.56 -27.05 -7.14
C GLY A 76 17.63 -28.10 -6.87
N LYS A 77 17.26 -29.39 -6.95
CA LYS A 77 18.20 -30.51 -6.80
C LYS A 77 19.19 -30.58 -7.95
N PHE A 78 20.38 -31.10 -7.67
CA PHE A 78 21.33 -31.50 -8.71
C PHE A 78 20.95 -32.88 -9.26
N SER A 79 20.77 -32.96 -10.57
CA SER A 79 20.54 -34.23 -11.27
C SER A 79 21.85 -34.96 -11.54
N GLU A 80 21.78 -36.25 -11.83
CA GLU A 80 22.94 -37.05 -12.20
C GLU A 80 23.55 -36.49 -13.51
N GLY A 81 24.82 -36.07 -13.46
CA GLY A 81 25.52 -35.39 -14.56
C GLY A 81 25.52 -33.85 -14.49
N ASP A 82 24.80 -33.23 -13.54
CA ASP A 82 24.86 -31.77 -13.37
C ASP A 82 26.25 -31.33 -12.90
N LYS A 83 26.82 -30.35 -13.62
CA LYS A 83 28.06 -29.69 -13.18
C LYS A 83 27.76 -28.72 -12.04
N LYS A 84 28.05 -29.13 -10.81
CA LYS A 84 28.06 -28.25 -9.63
C LYS A 84 29.16 -27.20 -9.80
N VAL A 85 28.79 -25.93 -9.70
CA VAL A 85 29.75 -24.82 -9.69
C VAL A 85 29.74 -24.12 -8.34
N LEU A 86 30.87 -23.53 -8.01
CA LEU A 86 31.02 -22.70 -6.83
C LEU A 86 30.47 -21.30 -7.09
N ASP A 87 29.54 -20.85 -6.23
CA ASP A 87 29.16 -19.44 -6.12
C ASP A 87 29.83 -18.81 -4.89
N HIS A 88 30.27 -17.57 -5.06
CA HIS A 88 30.81 -16.77 -3.97
C HIS A 88 30.39 -15.31 -4.10
N CYS A 89 30.43 -14.60 -2.98
CA CYS A 89 30.17 -13.18 -2.96
C CYS A 89 31.35 -12.43 -3.55
N HIS A 90 31.21 -11.88 -4.76
CA HIS A 90 32.31 -11.13 -5.39
C HIS A 90 32.79 -9.94 -4.53
N VAL A 91 31.90 -9.31 -3.75
CA VAL A 91 32.25 -8.19 -2.85
C VAL A 91 33.14 -8.61 -1.66
N THR A 92 32.91 -9.79 -1.09
CA THR A 92 33.57 -10.23 0.15
C THR A 92 34.54 -11.40 -0.04
N GLY A 93 34.51 -12.06 -1.20
CA GLY A 93 35.20 -13.32 -1.49
C GLY A 93 34.53 -14.54 -0.84
N LYS A 94 33.59 -14.37 0.10
CA LYS A 94 33.04 -15.48 0.89
C LYS A 94 32.23 -16.45 0.04
N PHE A 95 32.50 -17.74 0.19
CA PHE A 95 31.70 -18.83 -0.38
C PHE A 95 30.23 -18.72 0.05
N ARG A 96 29.31 -18.92 -0.91
CA ARG A 96 27.87 -18.88 -0.68
C ARG A 96 27.24 -20.27 -0.76
N GLY A 97 27.66 -21.09 -1.71
CA GLY A 97 27.17 -22.45 -1.86
C GLY A 97 27.45 -23.06 -3.21
N ALA A 98 26.97 -24.30 -3.39
CA ALA A 98 26.93 -24.96 -4.68
C ALA A 98 25.77 -24.41 -5.53
N ALA A 99 26.01 -24.14 -6.80
CA ALA A 99 25.00 -23.66 -7.73
C ALA A 99 24.95 -24.46 -9.03
N HIS A 100 23.80 -24.44 -9.73
CA HIS A 100 23.77 -24.81 -11.13
C HIS A 100 24.58 -23.79 -11.94
N ASN A 101 25.25 -24.23 -13.00
CA ASN A 101 26.04 -23.34 -13.84
C ASN A 101 25.21 -22.16 -14.41
N SER A 102 23.97 -22.42 -14.85
CA SER A 102 23.06 -21.40 -15.34
C SER A 102 22.62 -20.42 -14.23
N CYS A 103 22.30 -20.92 -13.04
CA CYS A 103 21.95 -20.07 -11.90
C CYS A 103 23.12 -19.14 -11.53
N ASN A 104 24.34 -19.69 -11.46
CA ASN A 104 25.53 -18.91 -11.12
C ASN A 104 25.78 -17.78 -12.13
N LEU A 105 25.72 -18.07 -13.44
CA LEU A 105 25.91 -17.07 -14.49
C LEU A 105 24.87 -15.93 -14.44
N ASN A 106 23.66 -16.24 -14.00
CA ASN A 106 22.58 -15.26 -13.86
C ASN A 106 22.63 -14.50 -12.53
N PHE A 107 23.28 -15.05 -11.51
CA PHE A 107 23.35 -14.48 -10.17
C PHE A 107 24.49 -13.46 -10.04
N LYS A 108 24.40 -12.39 -10.85
CA LYS A 108 25.40 -11.33 -10.95
C LYS A 108 24.87 -9.98 -10.50
N LEU A 109 25.79 -9.11 -10.10
CA LEU A 109 25.49 -7.70 -9.88
C LEU A 109 25.04 -7.06 -11.20
N THR A 110 23.96 -6.28 -11.16
CA THR A 110 23.37 -5.68 -12.38
C THR A 110 24.03 -4.36 -12.77
N GLY A 111 24.84 -3.76 -11.89
CA GLY A 111 25.40 -2.42 -12.07
C GLY A 111 24.38 -1.28 -11.97
N LYS A 112 23.10 -1.59 -11.72
CA LYS A 112 22.04 -0.60 -11.50
C LYS A 112 22.12 -0.03 -10.10
N ILE A 113 21.93 1.28 -9.99
CA ILE A 113 21.98 2.06 -8.76
C ILE A 113 20.59 2.63 -8.52
N PRO A 114 19.83 2.11 -7.54
CA PRO A 114 18.51 2.63 -7.20
C PRO A 114 18.64 3.99 -6.52
N VAL A 115 17.94 5.00 -7.03
CA VAL A 115 17.81 6.33 -6.44
C VAL A 115 16.44 6.40 -5.79
N VAL A 116 16.42 6.45 -4.46
CA VAL A 116 15.19 6.33 -3.67
C VAL A 116 14.70 7.71 -3.25
N PHE A 117 13.47 8.02 -3.62
CA PHE A 117 12.74 9.20 -3.16
C PHE A 117 11.50 8.76 -2.37
N HIS A 118 10.94 9.66 -1.57
CA HIS A 118 9.65 9.43 -0.91
C HIS A 118 8.59 10.30 -1.56
N ASN A 119 7.64 9.66 -2.25
CA ASN A 119 6.61 10.31 -3.07
C ASN A 119 7.16 10.99 -4.35
N LEU A 120 8.16 10.36 -4.97
CA LEU A 120 8.74 10.77 -6.27
C LEU A 120 7.65 11.06 -7.30
N ARG A 121 6.67 10.16 -7.41
CA ARG A 121 5.61 10.23 -8.43
C ARG A 121 4.67 11.43 -8.19
N GLY A 122 4.56 11.87 -6.95
CA GLY A 122 3.67 12.97 -6.56
C GLY A 122 4.28 14.34 -6.81
N TYR A 123 5.61 14.48 -6.67
CA TYR A 123 6.28 15.78 -6.61
C TYR A 123 7.56 15.82 -7.45
N ASP A 124 8.68 15.28 -6.94
CA ASP A 124 10.02 15.52 -7.48
C ASP A 124 10.24 15.00 -8.90
N GLY A 125 9.54 13.92 -9.27
CA GLY A 125 9.69 13.29 -10.58
C GLY A 125 9.46 14.27 -11.74
N ASN A 126 8.52 15.22 -11.59
CA ASN A 126 8.25 16.19 -12.65
C ASN A 126 9.42 17.16 -12.88
N PHE A 127 10.03 17.64 -11.80
CA PHE A 127 11.19 18.53 -11.88
C PHE A 127 12.41 17.80 -12.45
N ILE A 128 12.66 16.57 -11.96
CA ILE A 128 13.79 15.76 -12.43
C ILE A 128 13.66 15.47 -13.93
N MET A 129 12.47 15.11 -14.41
CA MET A 129 12.23 14.82 -15.82
C MET A 129 12.50 16.02 -16.73
N GLN A 130 12.21 17.24 -16.28
CA GLN A 130 12.57 18.47 -16.99
C GLN A 130 14.10 18.62 -17.08
N GLY A 131 14.82 18.41 -15.96
CA GLY A 131 16.28 18.49 -15.94
C GLY A 131 16.99 17.40 -16.76
N VAL A 132 16.44 16.19 -16.84
CA VAL A 132 17.02 15.11 -17.67
C VAL A 132 16.97 15.47 -19.15
N ALA A 133 15.89 16.13 -19.61
CA ALA A 133 15.77 16.57 -20.99
C ALA A 133 16.89 17.56 -21.38
N GLU A 134 17.36 18.37 -20.44
CA GLU A 134 18.46 19.34 -20.64
C GLU A 134 19.84 18.68 -20.69
N LEU A 135 20.04 17.54 -20.01
CA LEU A 135 21.33 16.83 -19.96
C LEU A 135 21.62 15.98 -21.19
N GLY A 136 20.61 15.65 -22.00
CA GLY A 136 20.79 14.82 -23.20
C GLY A 136 21.10 13.34 -22.92
N GLU A 137 20.94 12.89 -21.68
CA GLU A 137 21.13 11.49 -21.30
C GLU A 137 19.98 10.59 -21.81
N LYS A 138 20.29 9.31 -22.07
CA LYS A 138 19.25 8.34 -22.44
C LYS A 138 18.29 8.16 -21.27
N ILE A 139 16.99 8.23 -21.56
CA ILE A 139 15.94 8.01 -20.56
C ILE A 139 15.02 6.84 -20.93
N GLU A 140 14.72 6.00 -19.96
CA GLU A 140 13.71 4.94 -20.07
C GLU A 140 12.63 5.18 -19.01
N VAL A 141 11.38 5.37 -19.43
CA VAL A 141 10.29 5.79 -18.54
C VAL A 141 9.23 4.70 -18.43
N ILE A 142 8.78 4.44 -17.21
CA ILE A 142 7.59 3.63 -16.92
C ILE A 142 6.53 4.58 -16.39
N ALA A 143 5.68 5.05 -17.29
CA ALA A 143 4.63 6.01 -16.98
C ALA A 143 3.39 5.31 -16.40
N ASN A 144 2.81 5.89 -15.36
CA ASN A 144 1.47 5.52 -14.88
C ASN A 144 0.38 6.24 -15.68
N ASN A 145 0.64 7.50 -16.02
CA ASN A 145 -0.14 8.34 -16.92
C ASN A 145 0.75 9.47 -17.45
N MET A 146 0.19 10.40 -18.23
CA MET A 146 0.95 11.49 -18.86
C MET A 146 1.66 12.45 -17.89
N GLN A 147 1.31 12.45 -16.59
CA GLN A 147 1.87 13.37 -15.58
C GLN A 147 2.59 12.65 -14.44
N LYS A 148 2.44 11.33 -14.31
CA LYS A 148 2.92 10.55 -13.17
C LYS A 148 3.75 9.38 -13.65
N TYR A 149 5.02 9.38 -13.29
CA TYR A 149 5.98 8.32 -13.62
C TYR A 149 6.11 7.34 -12.47
N MET A 150 5.89 6.05 -12.70
CA MET A 150 6.11 5.01 -11.67
C MET A 150 7.60 4.85 -11.38
N SER A 151 8.43 4.89 -12.41
CA SER A 151 9.87 4.83 -12.33
C SER A 151 10.45 5.35 -13.64
N PHE A 152 11.67 5.84 -13.60
CA PHE A 152 12.43 6.15 -14.80
C PHE A 152 13.91 5.84 -14.56
N ARG A 153 14.62 5.59 -15.66
CA ARG A 153 16.06 5.36 -15.66
C ARG A 153 16.76 6.46 -16.40
N VAL A 154 17.85 6.95 -15.82
CA VAL A 154 18.70 7.99 -16.42
C VAL A 154 20.07 7.38 -16.70
N GLY A 155 20.53 7.54 -17.94
CA GLY A 155 21.75 6.90 -18.42
C GLY A 155 21.63 5.38 -18.40
N LYS A 156 22.73 4.69 -18.08
CA LYS A 156 22.78 3.21 -18.05
C LYS A 156 22.47 2.58 -16.69
N GLN A 157 22.65 3.33 -15.59
CA GLN A 157 22.74 2.74 -14.25
C GLN A 157 21.74 3.31 -13.24
N LEU A 158 21.35 4.59 -13.32
CA LEU A 158 20.45 5.20 -12.33
C LEU A 158 19.02 4.74 -12.56
N VAL A 159 18.39 4.21 -11.51
CA VAL A 159 16.99 3.78 -11.53
C VAL A 159 16.24 4.50 -10.41
N PHE A 160 15.37 5.43 -10.77
CA PHE A 160 14.60 6.21 -9.81
C PHE A 160 13.39 5.41 -9.35
N ILE A 161 13.27 5.22 -8.04
CA ILE A 161 12.18 4.48 -7.40
C ILE A 161 11.54 5.30 -6.28
N ASP A 162 10.25 5.05 -6.08
CA ASP A 162 9.45 5.74 -5.08
C ASP A 162 9.18 4.82 -3.90
N SER A 163 9.75 5.12 -2.74
CA SER A 163 9.51 4.36 -1.50
C SER A 163 8.03 4.33 -1.11
N MET A 164 7.22 5.32 -1.50
CA MET A 164 5.78 5.36 -1.21
C MET A 164 4.98 4.32 -2.02
N GLN A 165 5.54 3.81 -3.13
CA GLN A 165 4.98 2.68 -3.88
C GLN A 165 5.24 1.32 -3.20
N PHE A 166 6.08 1.31 -2.16
CA PHE A 166 6.32 0.15 -1.30
C PHE A 166 5.64 0.30 0.07
N MET A 167 5.78 1.48 0.66
CA MET A 167 5.34 1.84 1.99
C MET A 167 4.42 3.06 1.89
N SER A 168 3.13 2.82 1.65
CA SER A 168 2.13 3.86 1.37
C SER A 168 1.71 4.61 2.65
N SER A 169 2.65 5.27 3.31
CA SER A 169 2.48 6.08 4.52
C SER A 169 3.46 7.24 4.51
N SER A 170 3.22 8.27 5.31
CA SER A 170 4.16 9.40 5.42
C SER A 170 5.48 8.96 6.03
N LEU A 171 6.58 9.63 5.65
CA LEU A 171 7.90 9.39 6.27
C LEU A 171 7.84 9.50 7.80
N GLU A 172 7.06 10.44 8.33
CA GLU A 172 6.85 10.58 9.78
C GLU A 172 6.26 9.31 10.42
N ALA A 173 5.21 8.74 9.83
CA ALA A 173 4.62 7.50 10.32
C ALA A 173 5.59 6.32 10.21
N LEU A 174 6.40 6.27 9.15
CA LEU A 174 7.41 5.23 8.97
C LEU A 174 8.51 5.34 10.01
N VAL A 175 9.04 6.54 10.24
CA VAL A 175 10.05 6.81 11.28
C VAL A 175 9.50 6.46 12.67
N GLY A 176 8.25 6.81 12.96
CA GLY A 176 7.61 6.49 14.25
C GLY A 176 7.44 4.99 14.51
N ASN A 177 7.49 4.14 13.48
CA ASN A 177 7.37 2.69 13.60
C ASN A 177 8.72 1.98 13.74
N LEU A 178 9.85 2.67 13.53
CA LEU A 178 11.18 2.07 13.60
C LEU A 178 11.74 2.16 15.02
N ASP A 179 12.40 1.08 15.45
CA ASP A 179 13.17 1.08 16.68
C ASP A 179 14.43 1.97 16.56
N LYS A 180 14.82 2.65 17.65
CA LYS A 180 15.97 3.56 17.67
C LYS A 180 17.27 2.91 17.16
N SER A 181 17.47 1.60 17.39
CA SER A 181 18.67 0.87 16.92
C SER A 181 18.76 0.73 15.40
N ARG A 182 17.67 1.02 14.67
CA ARG A 182 17.61 0.91 13.21
C ARG A 182 18.10 2.15 12.49
N PHE A 183 18.23 3.27 13.18
CA PHE A 183 18.64 4.56 12.59
C PHE A 183 20.17 4.72 12.50
N LYS A 184 20.83 3.83 11.76
CA LYS A 184 22.30 3.80 11.67
C LYS A 184 22.86 5.05 11.00
N ARG A 185 22.18 5.60 9.99
CA ARG A 185 22.65 6.79 9.26
C ARG A 185 22.46 8.04 10.09
N MET A 186 21.37 8.15 10.84
CA MET A 186 21.21 9.22 11.82
C MET A 186 22.27 9.14 12.94
N GLN A 187 22.52 7.94 13.48
CA GLN A 187 23.50 7.72 14.55
C GLN A 187 24.96 7.99 14.14
N SER A 188 25.27 7.94 12.84
CA SER A 188 26.60 8.31 12.35
C SER A 188 26.84 9.82 12.34
N GLU A 189 25.78 10.62 12.39
CA GLU A 189 25.85 12.09 12.29
C GLU A 189 25.56 12.77 13.64
N TRP A 190 24.64 12.20 14.42
CA TRP A 190 24.19 12.78 15.69
C TRP A 190 24.10 11.73 16.80
N GLN A 191 24.32 12.16 18.04
CA GLN A 191 24.27 11.32 19.23
C GLN A 191 23.51 12.01 20.38
N GLY A 192 23.11 11.23 21.38
CA GLY A 192 22.45 11.75 22.58
C GLY A 192 21.18 12.55 22.27
N GLU A 193 21.04 13.71 22.92
CA GLU A 193 19.87 14.58 22.81
C GLU A 193 19.61 15.06 21.37
N GLU A 194 20.68 15.35 20.60
CA GLU A 194 20.55 15.82 19.21
C GLU A 194 19.88 14.78 18.32
N LEU A 195 20.30 13.52 18.46
CA LEU A 195 19.69 12.40 17.75
C LEU A 195 18.20 12.28 18.12
N GLU A 196 17.88 12.31 19.41
CA GLU A 196 16.49 12.17 19.87
C GLU A 196 15.57 13.28 19.35
N MET A 197 16.10 14.49 19.17
CA MET A 197 15.36 15.62 18.59
C MET A 197 15.08 15.43 17.09
N LEU A 198 15.99 14.75 16.36
CA LEU A 198 15.90 14.57 14.91
C LEU A 198 15.28 13.24 14.47
N LEU A 199 15.01 12.28 15.38
CA LEU A 199 14.29 11.03 15.09
C LEU A 199 12.77 11.22 14.88
N LYS A 200 12.39 12.36 14.32
CA LYS A 200 11.03 12.73 13.93
C LYS A 200 11.12 13.67 12.73
N LYS A 201 10.05 13.73 11.93
CA LYS A 201 10.00 14.67 10.81
C LYS A 201 10.16 16.12 11.31
N GLY A 202 10.98 16.90 10.60
CA GLY A 202 11.20 18.30 10.92
C GLY A 202 9.95 19.15 10.71
N VAL A 203 9.85 20.27 11.42
CA VAL A 203 8.79 21.28 11.22
C VAL A 203 9.35 22.36 10.30
N TYR A 204 8.68 22.64 9.19
CA TYR A 204 9.23 23.53 8.18
C TYR A 204 8.20 24.52 7.65
N PRO A 205 8.53 25.83 7.54
CA PRO A 205 7.59 26.84 7.09
C PRO A 205 7.60 26.93 5.55
N TYR A 206 7.00 25.94 4.88
CA TYR A 206 7.08 25.80 3.41
C TYR A 206 6.61 27.05 2.66
N GLU A 207 5.48 27.61 3.07
CA GLU A 207 4.87 28.80 2.45
C GLU A 207 5.68 30.08 2.68
N TYR A 208 6.34 30.19 3.84
CA TYR A 208 7.21 31.33 4.14
C TYR A 208 8.47 31.35 3.26
N MET A 209 8.97 30.17 2.89
CA MET A 209 10.16 30.01 2.06
C MET A 209 9.82 30.25 0.58
N SER A 210 9.49 31.50 0.25
CA SER A 210 8.99 31.91 -1.06
C SER A 210 10.05 32.51 -1.99
N CYS A 211 11.14 33.08 -1.46
CA CYS A 211 12.23 33.70 -2.23
C CYS A 211 13.61 33.47 -1.58
N TRP A 212 14.69 33.67 -2.34
CA TRP A 212 16.03 33.23 -1.93
C TRP A 212 16.55 34.00 -0.72
N GLU A 213 16.14 35.24 -0.59
CA GLU A 213 16.48 36.15 0.50
C GLU A 213 15.99 35.60 1.85
N LYS A 214 14.94 34.76 1.86
CA LYS A 214 14.43 34.12 3.08
C LYS A 214 15.42 33.18 3.73
N PHE A 215 16.36 32.60 2.97
CA PHE A 215 17.41 31.78 3.55
C PHE A 215 18.42 32.60 4.37
N ASP A 216 18.47 33.92 4.19
CA ASP A 216 19.37 34.79 4.93
C ASP A 216 18.79 35.29 6.26
N ASP A 217 17.47 35.12 6.46
CA ASP A 217 16.76 35.51 7.68
C ASP A 217 17.39 34.83 8.91
N LYS A 218 17.68 35.62 9.95
CA LYS A 218 18.49 35.22 11.12
C LYS A 218 17.69 34.56 12.25
N SER A 219 16.38 34.40 12.06
CA SER A 219 15.48 33.80 13.04
C SER A 219 14.38 33.01 12.35
N LEU A 220 13.78 32.07 13.09
CA LEU A 220 12.52 31.47 12.65
C LEU A 220 11.43 32.55 12.52
N PRO A 221 10.55 32.44 11.51
CA PRO A 221 9.40 33.32 11.40
C PRO A 221 8.38 33.02 12.51
N GLU A 222 7.41 33.92 12.69
CA GLU A 222 6.34 33.71 13.65
C GLU A 222 5.54 32.43 13.37
N LYS A 223 4.89 31.88 14.40
CA LYS A 223 4.07 30.66 14.32
C LYS A 223 3.05 30.69 13.18
N SER A 224 2.43 31.84 12.92
CA SER A 224 1.45 32.05 11.85
C SER A 224 2.03 31.77 10.45
N ALA A 225 3.34 31.92 10.26
CA ALA A 225 4.02 31.67 8.99
C ALA A 225 4.26 30.17 8.69
N PHE A 226 3.92 29.28 9.63
CA PHE A 226 3.96 27.83 9.45
C PHE A 226 2.59 27.24 9.01
N TYR A 227 1.62 28.09 8.65
CA TYR A 227 0.34 27.65 8.12
C TYR A 227 0.53 26.80 6.86
N SER A 228 -0.07 25.60 6.83
CA SER A 228 -0.03 24.73 5.66
C SER A 228 -1.28 24.92 4.81
N SER A 229 -1.10 25.44 3.60
CA SER A 229 -2.16 25.53 2.58
C SER A 229 -2.61 24.16 2.06
N LEU A 230 -1.77 23.13 2.20
CA LEU A 230 -2.06 21.77 1.77
C LEU A 230 -3.10 21.10 2.69
N TYR A 231 -2.98 21.34 3.99
CA TYR A 231 -3.82 20.73 5.04
C TYR A 231 -4.84 21.73 5.62
N GLU A 232 -4.78 22.99 5.20
CA GLU A 232 -5.59 24.12 5.70
C GLU A 232 -5.53 24.25 7.24
N GLU A 233 -4.35 24.05 7.83
CA GLU A 233 -4.15 24.02 9.28
C GLU A 233 -2.97 24.87 9.75
N GLU A 234 -3.07 25.39 10.98
CA GLU A 234 -1.96 26.02 11.68
C GLU A 234 -1.07 24.96 12.35
N VAL A 235 0.23 25.23 12.43
CA VAL A 235 1.12 24.42 13.25
C VAL A 235 0.68 24.43 14.72
N ASN A 236 0.73 23.29 15.40
CA ASN A 236 0.44 23.25 16.83
C ASN A 236 1.59 23.85 17.67
N ASP A 237 1.29 24.22 18.92
CA ASP A 237 2.29 24.86 19.80
C ASP A 237 3.49 23.97 20.11
N ASN A 238 3.28 22.65 20.21
CA ASN A 238 4.33 21.70 20.52
C ASN A 238 5.34 21.60 19.37
N ASP A 239 4.87 21.56 18.13
CA ASP A 239 5.70 21.51 16.94
C ASP A 239 6.44 22.82 16.70
N TYR A 240 5.79 23.97 16.85
CA TYR A 240 6.48 25.25 16.75
C TYR A 240 7.55 25.40 17.84
N SER A 241 7.24 25.06 19.10
CA SER A 241 8.21 25.05 20.19
C SER A 241 9.39 24.13 19.90
N ARG A 242 9.13 22.95 19.30
CA ARG A 242 10.18 22.03 18.86
C ARG A 242 11.05 22.63 17.76
N ALA A 243 10.48 23.31 16.77
CA ALA A 243 11.22 24.01 15.73
C ALA A 243 12.19 25.03 16.35
N CYS A 244 11.72 25.85 17.28
CA CYS A 244 12.56 26.82 18.01
C CYS A 244 13.69 26.15 18.80
N LYS A 245 13.41 25.02 19.46
CA LYS A 245 14.42 24.24 20.18
C LYS A 245 15.49 23.70 19.22
N VAL A 246 15.09 23.13 18.08
CA VAL A 246 16.02 22.63 17.06
C VAL A 246 16.89 23.77 16.54
N TYR A 247 16.29 24.88 16.11
CA TYR A 247 17.01 26.05 15.59
C TYR A 247 18.10 26.53 16.57
N LYS A 248 17.76 26.60 17.86
CA LYS A 248 18.71 27.02 18.90
C LYS A 248 19.75 25.94 19.22
N LYS A 249 19.35 24.67 19.33
CA LYS A 249 20.23 23.56 19.73
C LYS A 249 21.34 23.30 18.72
N PHE A 250 21.01 23.42 17.43
CA PHE A 250 21.94 23.21 16.32
C PHE A 250 22.67 24.49 15.87
N ASP A 251 22.62 25.55 16.68
CA ASP A 251 23.27 26.86 16.42
C ASP A 251 22.99 27.40 15.00
N CYS A 252 21.74 27.26 14.53
CA CYS A 252 21.36 27.78 13.22
C CYS A 252 21.45 29.31 13.22
N LYS A 253 22.25 29.87 12.30
CA LYS A 253 22.46 31.32 12.18
C LYS A 253 21.52 31.94 11.16
N SER A 254 20.96 31.15 10.26
CA SER A 254 19.87 31.57 9.39
C SER A 254 18.89 30.44 9.09
N LEU A 255 17.77 30.79 8.44
CA LEU A 255 16.84 29.82 7.85
C LEU A 255 17.51 28.93 6.79
N GLY A 256 18.59 29.41 6.19
CA GLY A 256 19.50 28.61 5.37
C GLY A 256 20.09 27.42 6.11
N ASP A 257 20.67 27.64 7.29
CA ASP A 257 21.26 26.56 8.09
C ASP A 257 20.17 25.59 8.55
N TYR A 258 19.02 26.13 8.97
CA TYR A 258 17.86 25.33 9.39
C TYR A 258 17.32 24.46 8.24
N HIS A 259 17.26 25.00 7.03
CA HIS A 259 16.86 24.27 5.82
C HIS A 259 17.81 23.13 5.49
N ASP A 260 19.13 23.37 5.53
CA ASP A 260 20.09 22.33 5.19
C ASP A 260 20.08 21.20 6.23
N LEU A 261 19.87 21.53 7.52
CA LEU A 261 19.63 20.56 8.57
C LEU A 261 18.34 19.76 8.35
N TYR A 262 17.24 20.44 8.03
CA TYR A 262 15.95 19.81 7.73
C TYR A 262 16.09 18.81 6.57
N LEU A 263 16.72 19.24 5.47
CA LEU A 263 16.92 18.43 4.27
C LEU A 263 17.82 17.22 4.54
N LYS A 264 18.92 17.41 5.28
CA LYS A 264 19.81 16.31 5.67
C LYS A 264 19.09 15.28 6.53
N THR A 265 18.29 15.75 7.50
CA THR A 265 17.50 14.89 8.38
C THR A 265 16.51 14.04 7.59
N ASP A 266 15.73 14.65 6.70
CA ASP A 266 14.75 13.93 5.87
C ASP A 266 15.40 12.87 4.97
N VAL A 267 16.56 13.16 4.37
CA VAL A 267 17.33 12.22 3.54
C VAL A 267 17.82 11.03 4.35
N LEU A 268 18.40 11.27 5.53
CA LEU A 268 18.97 10.22 6.37
C LEU A 268 17.89 9.35 7.03
N LEU A 269 16.78 9.95 7.47
CA LEU A 269 15.61 9.22 7.94
C LEU A 269 15.04 8.30 6.86
N LEU A 270 14.91 8.79 5.62
CA LEU A 270 14.46 7.97 4.50
C LEU A 270 15.44 6.83 4.22
N ALA A 271 16.75 7.09 4.26
CA ALA A 271 17.76 6.06 4.07
C ALA A 271 17.65 4.95 5.12
N ASP A 272 17.52 5.30 6.40
CA ASP A 272 17.35 4.32 7.48
C ASP A 272 16.04 3.53 7.34
N VAL A 273 14.91 4.21 7.05
CA VAL A 273 13.61 3.57 6.82
C VAL A 273 13.68 2.57 5.66
N PHE A 274 14.28 2.96 4.53
CA PHE A 274 14.32 2.09 3.36
C PHE A 274 15.33 0.94 3.53
N GLU A 275 16.48 1.15 4.18
CA GLU A 275 17.43 0.08 4.52
C GLU A 275 16.81 -0.94 5.50
N ASP A 276 15.98 -0.49 6.44
CA ASP A 276 15.22 -1.35 7.33
C ASP A 276 14.23 -2.22 6.54
N PHE A 277 13.47 -1.60 5.64
CA PHE A 277 12.54 -2.30 4.76
C PHE A 277 13.24 -3.32 3.86
N ARG A 278 14.40 -2.97 3.29
CA ARG A 278 15.24 -3.90 2.51
C ARG A 278 15.65 -5.11 3.34
N ARG A 279 16.11 -4.89 4.57
CA ARG A 279 16.47 -5.98 5.49
C ARG A 279 15.27 -6.90 5.76
N VAL A 280 14.11 -6.33 6.11
CA VAL A 280 12.89 -7.13 6.36
C VAL A 280 12.51 -7.97 5.14
N CYS A 281 12.57 -7.40 3.94
CA CYS A 281 12.26 -8.12 2.70
C CYS A 281 13.29 -9.22 2.36
N LEU A 282 14.57 -8.97 2.61
CA LEU A 282 15.63 -9.97 2.45
C LEU A 282 15.49 -11.09 3.47
N ASP A 283 15.10 -10.78 4.70
CA ASP A 283 14.85 -11.77 5.74
C ASP A 283 13.62 -12.63 5.42
N ALA A 284 12.50 -12.00 5.06
CA ALA A 284 11.23 -12.67 4.81
C ALA A 284 11.16 -13.36 3.44
N TYR A 285 11.58 -12.69 2.36
CA TYR A 285 11.37 -13.13 0.98
C TYR A 285 12.66 -13.50 0.25
N LYS A 286 13.82 -13.15 0.82
CA LYS A 286 15.13 -13.28 0.14
C LYS A 286 15.13 -12.51 -1.19
N LEU A 287 14.43 -11.38 -1.23
CA LEU A 287 14.30 -10.47 -2.36
C LEU A 287 14.58 -9.06 -1.86
N ASP A 288 15.36 -8.30 -2.63
CA ASP A 288 15.71 -6.92 -2.29
C ASP A 288 14.73 -5.95 -2.98
N PRO A 289 13.92 -5.17 -2.24
CA PRO A 289 12.95 -4.25 -2.82
C PRO A 289 13.61 -3.15 -3.68
N ALA A 290 14.91 -2.89 -3.50
CA ALA A 290 15.64 -1.93 -4.31
C ALA A 290 15.80 -2.35 -5.80
N HIS A 291 15.45 -3.60 -6.14
CA HIS A 291 15.39 -4.11 -7.51
C HIS A 291 13.98 -4.10 -8.12
N TYR A 292 13.00 -3.55 -7.40
CA TYR A 292 11.60 -3.50 -7.83
C TYR A 292 11.17 -2.03 -8.01
N ILE A 293 10.01 -1.86 -8.64
CA ILE A 293 9.38 -0.53 -8.80
C ILE A 293 8.36 -0.27 -7.70
N SER A 294 7.68 -1.32 -7.21
CA SER A 294 6.55 -1.20 -6.28
C SER A 294 6.30 -2.50 -5.50
N ALA A 295 5.50 -2.40 -4.42
CA ALA A 295 5.12 -3.55 -3.60
C ALA A 295 4.40 -4.67 -4.38
N PRO A 296 3.50 -4.40 -5.35
CA PRO A 296 2.87 -5.47 -6.14
C PRO A 296 3.88 -6.35 -6.90
N GLY A 297 4.89 -5.75 -7.54
CA GLY A 297 5.93 -6.51 -8.25
C GLY A 297 6.78 -7.36 -7.30
N LEU A 298 7.17 -6.78 -6.16
CA LEU A 298 7.87 -7.52 -5.10
C LEU A 298 7.05 -8.68 -4.56
N SER A 299 5.76 -8.45 -4.30
CA SER A 299 4.84 -9.45 -3.74
C SER A 299 4.58 -10.59 -4.73
N TRP A 300 4.47 -10.26 -6.01
CA TRP A 300 4.32 -11.25 -7.09
C TRP A 300 5.51 -12.20 -7.16
N ASP A 301 6.73 -11.65 -7.21
CA ASP A 301 7.95 -12.47 -7.24
C ASP A 301 8.16 -13.23 -5.93
N ALA A 302 7.80 -12.63 -4.78
CA ALA A 302 7.84 -13.32 -3.50
C ALA A 302 6.89 -14.53 -3.48
N MET A 303 5.69 -14.39 -4.05
CA MET A 303 4.73 -15.48 -4.20
C MET A 303 5.27 -16.58 -5.12
N LEU A 304 5.78 -16.24 -6.31
CA LEU A 304 6.36 -17.21 -7.24
C LEU A 304 7.54 -17.97 -6.60
N LYS A 305 8.44 -17.25 -5.92
CA LYS A 305 9.61 -17.83 -5.25
C LYS A 305 9.22 -18.74 -4.10
N ARG A 306 8.23 -18.37 -3.29
CA ARG A 306 7.81 -19.15 -2.12
C ARG A 306 7.02 -20.40 -2.50
N THR A 307 6.18 -20.31 -3.53
CA THR A 307 5.30 -21.42 -3.94
C THR A 307 5.95 -22.34 -4.97
N GLY A 308 6.91 -21.83 -5.76
CA GLY A 308 7.48 -22.56 -6.91
C GLY A 308 6.47 -22.79 -8.04
N VAL A 309 5.29 -22.15 -7.99
CA VAL A 309 4.24 -22.33 -8.98
C VAL A 309 4.68 -21.82 -10.35
N LYS A 310 4.32 -22.55 -11.40
CA LYS A 310 4.49 -22.12 -12.79
C LYS A 310 3.13 -21.71 -13.32
N LEU A 311 2.99 -20.43 -13.64
CA LEU A 311 1.77 -19.85 -14.20
C LEU A 311 1.89 -19.81 -15.72
N ASP A 312 0.85 -20.27 -16.42
CA ASP A 312 0.79 -20.11 -17.87
C ASP A 312 0.31 -18.71 -18.22
N LEU A 313 0.86 -18.16 -19.30
CA LEU A 313 0.41 -16.90 -19.87
C LEU A 313 -0.79 -17.13 -20.79
N LEU A 314 -1.84 -16.31 -20.66
CA LEU A 314 -2.91 -16.24 -21.65
C LEU A 314 -2.38 -15.56 -22.92
N SER A 315 -1.89 -16.36 -23.87
CA SER A 315 -1.30 -15.86 -25.12
C SER A 315 -2.32 -15.64 -26.25
N ASN A 316 -3.53 -16.17 -26.11
CA ASN A 316 -4.61 -15.97 -27.07
C ASN A 316 -5.42 -14.71 -26.71
N VAL A 317 -5.54 -13.77 -27.66
CA VAL A 317 -6.22 -12.48 -27.45
C VAL A 317 -7.71 -12.64 -27.16
N ASP A 318 -8.39 -13.60 -27.79
CA ASP A 318 -9.82 -13.85 -27.59
C ASP A 318 -10.08 -14.38 -26.17
N MET A 319 -9.23 -15.30 -25.69
CA MET A 319 -9.29 -15.77 -24.29
C MET A 319 -9.04 -14.63 -23.31
N TYR A 320 -8.05 -13.78 -23.59
CA TYR A 320 -7.76 -12.62 -22.74
C TYR A 320 -8.97 -11.68 -22.65
N GLN A 321 -9.54 -11.30 -23.80
CA GLN A 321 -10.71 -10.42 -23.86
C GLN A 321 -11.94 -11.06 -23.20
N PHE A 322 -12.14 -12.37 -23.36
CA PHE A 322 -13.20 -13.12 -22.71
C PHE A 322 -13.09 -13.04 -21.18
N ILE A 323 -11.89 -13.29 -20.63
CA ILE A 323 -11.64 -13.19 -19.18
C ILE A 323 -11.78 -11.75 -18.70
N GLU A 324 -11.22 -10.77 -19.42
CA GLU A 324 -11.31 -9.35 -19.07
C GLU A 324 -12.76 -8.86 -19.06
N LYS A 325 -13.57 -9.25 -20.05
CA LYS A 325 -15.03 -8.97 -20.10
C LYS A 325 -15.77 -9.62 -18.93
N GLY A 326 -15.29 -10.76 -18.43
CA GLY A 326 -15.84 -11.46 -17.26
C GLY A 326 -15.40 -10.89 -15.91
N MET A 327 -14.32 -10.11 -15.85
CA MET A 327 -13.82 -9.57 -14.58
C MET A 327 -14.82 -8.60 -13.95
N ARG A 328 -15.07 -8.78 -12.66
CA ARG A 328 -15.92 -7.90 -11.84
C ARG A 328 -15.15 -7.40 -10.63
N GLY A 329 -15.38 -6.16 -10.25
CA GLY A 329 -14.93 -5.64 -8.97
C GLY A 329 -15.84 -6.10 -7.82
N GLY A 330 -15.48 -5.74 -6.59
CA GLY A 330 -16.36 -6.01 -5.44
C GLY A 330 -17.71 -5.30 -5.58
N VAL A 331 -18.79 -6.07 -5.38
CA VAL A 331 -20.18 -5.57 -5.36
C VAL A 331 -20.32 -4.50 -4.28
N SER A 332 -20.89 -3.34 -4.62
CA SER A 332 -21.09 -2.25 -3.67
C SER A 332 -22.45 -1.60 -3.86
N TYR A 333 -23.32 -1.83 -2.89
CA TYR A 333 -24.73 -1.48 -2.93
C TYR A 333 -25.20 -0.90 -1.60
N ILE A 334 -26.20 -0.02 -1.65
CA ILE A 334 -26.93 0.47 -0.47
C ILE A 334 -28.42 0.26 -0.72
N GLY A 335 -28.97 -0.82 -0.15
CA GLY A 335 -30.40 -1.11 -0.24
C GLY A 335 -31.26 -0.33 0.74
N HIS A 336 -30.68 0.05 1.88
CA HIS A 336 -31.32 0.89 2.88
C HIS A 336 -30.45 2.11 3.18
N ARG A 337 -30.91 3.29 2.78
CA ARG A 337 -30.21 4.55 3.02
C ARG A 337 -30.30 5.05 4.46
N TYR A 338 -31.29 4.58 5.21
CA TYR A 338 -31.50 4.98 6.59
C TYR A 338 -31.97 3.78 7.42
N ALA A 339 -31.33 3.58 8.57
CA ALA A 339 -31.78 2.63 9.57
C ALA A 339 -31.54 3.21 10.97
N LYS A 340 -32.52 3.03 11.85
CA LYS A 340 -32.40 3.32 13.28
C LYS A 340 -32.77 2.05 14.04
N ALA A 341 -31.91 1.62 14.95
CA ALA A 341 -32.10 0.41 15.74
C ALA A 341 -32.98 0.69 16.97
N ASN A 342 -33.77 -0.31 17.34
CA ASN A 342 -34.40 -0.44 18.65
C ASN A 342 -33.82 -1.70 19.31
N ASN A 343 -32.56 -1.63 19.75
CA ASN A 343 -31.82 -2.79 20.21
C ASN A 343 -31.96 -2.92 21.73
N LYS A 344 -32.31 -4.12 22.22
CA LYS A 344 -32.53 -4.40 23.66
C LYS A 344 -31.31 -4.14 24.56
N TYR A 345 -30.12 -4.02 23.96
CA TYR A 345 -28.88 -3.71 24.65
C TYR A 345 -28.53 -2.22 24.65
N MET A 346 -29.39 -1.35 24.09
CA MET A 346 -29.20 0.10 24.07
C MET A 346 -29.78 0.77 25.32
N SER A 347 -29.16 1.90 25.70
CA SER A 347 -29.58 2.74 26.83
C SER A 347 -31.01 3.31 26.70
N ASP A 348 -31.48 3.57 25.47
CA ASP A 348 -32.82 4.12 25.17
C ASP A 348 -33.75 3.11 24.48
N TYR A 349 -33.57 1.82 24.78
CA TYR A 349 -34.44 0.75 24.26
C TYR A 349 -35.91 0.99 24.61
N ASP A 350 -36.78 0.86 23.61
CA ASP A 350 -38.22 0.94 23.77
C ASP A 350 -38.84 -0.47 23.72
N PRO A 351 -39.29 -1.02 24.87
CA PRO A 351 -39.86 -2.37 24.94
C PRO A 351 -41.21 -2.49 24.20
N GLU A 352 -41.89 -1.38 23.93
CA GLU A 352 -43.17 -1.38 23.20
C GLU A 352 -42.96 -1.54 21.69
N LYS A 353 -41.72 -1.39 21.20
CA LYS A 353 -41.36 -1.56 19.80
C LYS A 353 -40.63 -2.90 19.58
N PRO A 354 -40.82 -3.54 18.42
CA PRO A 354 -40.02 -4.72 18.07
C PRO A 354 -38.53 -4.42 18.13
N SER A 355 -37.75 -5.40 18.62
CA SER A 355 -36.30 -5.28 18.61
C SER A 355 -35.77 -5.21 17.17
N SER A 356 -34.78 -4.34 16.95
CA SER A 356 -34.07 -4.25 15.67
C SER A 356 -32.61 -3.93 15.89
N TYR A 357 -31.76 -4.52 15.04
CA TYR A 357 -30.31 -4.53 15.18
C TYR A 357 -29.67 -3.97 13.92
N ILE A 358 -28.56 -3.25 14.07
CA ILE A 358 -27.67 -2.85 12.97
C ILE A 358 -26.30 -3.46 13.30
N MET A 359 -25.79 -4.29 12.41
CA MET A 359 -24.49 -4.96 12.55
C MET A 359 -23.52 -4.43 11.49
N TYR A 360 -22.26 -4.18 11.88
CA TYR A 360 -21.21 -3.81 10.93
C TYR A 360 -20.19 -4.94 10.83
N LEU A 361 -20.39 -5.81 9.84
CA LEU A 361 -19.55 -6.97 9.61
C LEU A 361 -18.55 -6.71 8.49
N ASP A 362 -17.29 -7.06 8.74
CA ASP A 362 -16.21 -7.02 7.75
C ASP A 362 -15.47 -8.37 7.74
N ALA A 363 -15.11 -8.87 6.56
CA ALA A 363 -14.42 -10.15 6.45
C ALA A 363 -12.91 -9.95 6.62
N ASN A 364 -12.30 -10.67 7.56
CA ASN A 364 -10.86 -10.66 7.79
C ASN A 364 -10.10 -11.14 6.54
N ASN A 365 -9.43 -10.20 5.86
CA ASN A 365 -8.63 -10.46 4.65
C ASN A 365 -9.40 -11.26 3.57
N LEU A 366 -10.55 -10.73 3.13
CA LEU A 366 -11.42 -11.39 2.15
C LEU A 366 -10.70 -11.86 0.88
N TYR A 367 -9.84 -11.02 0.29
CA TYR A 367 -9.07 -11.42 -0.90
C TYR A 367 -8.01 -12.46 -0.58
N GLY A 368 -7.34 -12.39 0.57
CA GLY A 368 -6.40 -13.44 0.99
C GLY A 368 -7.10 -14.78 1.21
N HIS A 369 -8.33 -14.77 1.75
CA HIS A 369 -9.16 -15.96 1.83
C HIS A 369 -9.49 -16.52 0.44
N ALA A 370 -9.99 -15.67 -0.48
CA ALA A 370 -10.29 -16.08 -1.85
C ALA A 370 -9.05 -16.62 -2.59
N MET A 371 -7.87 -16.03 -2.35
CA MET A 371 -6.59 -16.50 -2.89
C MET A 371 -6.08 -17.80 -2.27
N SER A 372 -6.67 -18.24 -1.15
CA SER A 372 -6.35 -19.53 -0.51
C SER A 372 -7.23 -20.67 -1.03
N GLU A 373 -8.24 -20.37 -1.84
CA GLU A 373 -9.06 -21.38 -2.53
C GLU A 373 -8.37 -21.86 -3.81
N GLU A 374 -8.92 -22.92 -4.42
CA GLU A 374 -8.43 -23.45 -5.69
C GLU A 374 -8.64 -22.43 -6.82
N LEU A 375 -7.54 -21.98 -7.43
CA LEU A 375 -7.54 -20.98 -8.51
C LEU A 375 -6.93 -21.57 -9.80
N PRO A 376 -7.43 -21.17 -10.98
CA PRO A 376 -6.87 -21.60 -12.25
C PRO A 376 -5.49 -20.97 -12.47
N TYR A 377 -4.49 -21.77 -12.80
CA TYR A 377 -3.11 -21.32 -12.97
C TYR A 377 -2.47 -21.69 -14.33
N GLY A 378 -3.10 -22.56 -15.11
CA GLY A 378 -2.59 -22.94 -16.43
C GLY A 378 -3.44 -23.93 -17.22
N LYS A 379 -2.89 -24.37 -18.36
CA LYS A 379 -3.52 -25.25 -19.37
C LYS A 379 -4.84 -24.70 -19.93
N PHE A 380 -4.92 -23.38 -20.09
CA PHE A 380 -6.08 -22.70 -20.65
C PHE A 380 -6.33 -23.16 -22.09
N ARG A 381 -7.55 -23.58 -22.38
CA ARG A 381 -7.98 -24.00 -23.71
C ARG A 381 -9.48 -23.80 -23.89
N TRP A 382 -9.90 -23.51 -25.12
CA TRP A 382 -11.29 -23.59 -25.50
C TRP A 382 -11.75 -25.04 -25.49
N ILE A 383 -13.02 -25.25 -25.13
CA ILE A 383 -13.68 -26.55 -25.18
C ILE A 383 -15.00 -26.38 -25.92
N ASP A 384 -15.39 -27.44 -26.63
CA ASP A 384 -16.69 -27.52 -27.28
C ASP A 384 -17.78 -27.66 -26.20
N VAL A 385 -18.71 -26.70 -26.16
CA VAL A 385 -19.70 -26.59 -25.08
C VAL A 385 -20.62 -27.82 -25.03
N ASP A 386 -20.90 -28.44 -26.18
CA ASP A 386 -21.77 -29.61 -26.29
C ASP A 386 -21.17 -30.87 -25.63
N LYS A 387 -19.86 -30.85 -25.37
CA LYS A 387 -19.12 -31.95 -24.76
C LYS A 387 -18.86 -31.72 -23.26
N VAL A 388 -19.33 -30.60 -22.71
CA VAL A 388 -19.09 -30.23 -21.31
C VAL A 388 -20.07 -30.95 -20.40
N LYS A 389 -19.53 -31.68 -19.42
CA LYS A 389 -20.29 -32.19 -18.28
C LYS A 389 -19.91 -31.39 -17.05
N LEU A 390 -20.85 -30.63 -16.49
CA LEU A 390 -20.57 -29.71 -15.38
C LEU A 390 -20.01 -30.41 -14.13
N GLU A 391 -20.36 -31.67 -13.91
CA GLU A 391 -19.88 -32.53 -12.81
C GLU A 391 -18.36 -32.83 -12.83
N ASP A 392 -17.70 -32.64 -13.98
CA ASP A 392 -16.26 -32.85 -14.14
C ASP A 392 -15.43 -31.65 -13.64
N TYR A 393 -16.08 -30.53 -13.32
CA TYR A 393 -15.44 -29.26 -13.01
C TYR A 393 -15.91 -28.69 -11.66
N GLY A 394 -15.13 -27.75 -11.10
CA GLY A 394 -15.49 -27.02 -9.89
C GLY A 394 -14.67 -27.43 -8.66
N LYS A 395 -15.18 -27.11 -7.46
CA LYS A 395 -14.44 -27.25 -6.20
C LYS A 395 -14.06 -28.71 -5.91
N GLY A 396 -12.79 -28.95 -5.61
CA GLY A 396 -12.22 -30.28 -5.38
C GLY A 396 -11.93 -31.07 -6.66
N LYS A 397 -12.06 -30.45 -7.83
CA LYS A 397 -11.72 -31.06 -9.14
C LYS A 397 -10.40 -30.49 -9.66
N GLU A 398 -9.70 -31.28 -10.46
CA GLU A 398 -8.43 -30.85 -11.09
C GLU A 398 -8.63 -29.69 -12.10
N LYS A 399 -9.84 -29.56 -12.65
CA LYS A 399 -10.13 -28.62 -13.75
C LYS A 399 -11.18 -27.59 -13.34
N GLY A 400 -10.88 -26.34 -13.63
CA GLY A 400 -11.84 -25.23 -13.62
C GLY A 400 -12.54 -25.08 -14.96
N LEU A 401 -13.68 -24.39 -14.94
CA LEU A 401 -14.48 -24.08 -16.12
C LEU A 401 -15.00 -22.64 -16.01
N ILE A 402 -14.92 -21.89 -17.11
CA ILE A 402 -15.49 -20.55 -17.24
C ILE A 402 -16.40 -20.59 -18.45
N LEU A 403 -17.65 -20.15 -18.27
CA LEU A 403 -18.69 -20.18 -19.30
C LEU A 403 -19.27 -18.78 -19.49
N GLU A 404 -19.62 -18.45 -20.73
CA GLU A 404 -20.55 -17.37 -21.06
C GLU A 404 -21.88 -18.04 -21.39
N VAL A 405 -22.92 -17.71 -20.62
CA VAL A 405 -24.23 -18.37 -20.66
C VAL A 405 -25.33 -17.34 -20.56
N ASP A 406 -26.47 -17.64 -21.19
CA ASP A 406 -27.72 -16.97 -20.90
C ASP A 406 -28.36 -17.61 -19.67
N LEU A 407 -28.72 -16.79 -18.68
CA LEU A 407 -29.37 -17.25 -17.45
C LEU A 407 -30.83 -16.83 -17.47
N GLU A 408 -31.73 -17.80 -17.33
CA GLU A 408 -33.11 -17.52 -16.94
C GLU A 408 -33.14 -17.17 -15.46
N TYR A 409 -33.70 -16.01 -15.11
CA TYR A 409 -33.81 -15.57 -13.72
C TYR A 409 -35.27 -15.52 -13.25
N PRO A 410 -35.78 -16.58 -12.60
CA PRO A 410 -37.18 -16.71 -12.24
C PRO A 410 -37.69 -15.57 -11.35
N SER A 411 -38.88 -15.06 -11.66
CA SER A 411 -39.51 -13.90 -11.00
C SER A 411 -39.69 -14.07 -9.49
N GLU A 412 -39.91 -15.30 -9.04
CA GLU A 412 -40.08 -15.66 -7.64
C GLU A 412 -38.82 -15.44 -6.80
N LEU A 413 -37.64 -15.44 -7.43
CA LEU A 413 -36.35 -15.21 -6.75
C LEU A 413 -36.00 -13.72 -6.66
N HIS A 414 -36.62 -12.85 -7.47
CA HIS A 414 -36.27 -11.43 -7.54
C HIS A 414 -36.39 -10.72 -6.18
N LYS A 415 -37.43 -11.08 -5.43
CA LYS A 415 -37.66 -10.53 -4.08
C LYS A 415 -36.71 -11.10 -3.03
N LEU A 416 -36.23 -12.33 -3.23
CA LEU A 416 -35.30 -12.98 -2.32
C LEU A 416 -33.88 -12.43 -2.48
N HIS A 417 -33.44 -12.19 -3.72
CA HIS A 417 -32.10 -11.67 -4.01
C HIS A 417 -32.09 -10.15 -4.25
N SER A 418 -33.12 -9.42 -3.84
CA SER A 418 -33.18 -7.96 -4.01
C SER A 418 -31.99 -7.24 -3.40
N ASP A 419 -31.43 -7.82 -2.34
CA ASP A 419 -30.36 -7.23 -1.54
C ASP A 419 -28.97 -7.64 -2.04
N TYR A 420 -28.90 -8.77 -2.75
CA TYR A 420 -27.68 -9.32 -3.32
C TYR A 420 -28.00 -10.10 -4.62
N PRO A 421 -28.16 -9.39 -5.75
CA PRO A 421 -28.54 -10.02 -7.01
C PRO A 421 -27.46 -11.01 -7.45
N LEU A 422 -27.89 -12.16 -7.96
CA LEU A 422 -27.00 -13.18 -8.51
C LEU A 422 -26.51 -12.76 -9.91
N ALA A 423 -25.26 -13.10 -10.22
CA ALA A 423 -24.62 -12.84 -11.52
C ALA A 423 -24.78 -11.38 -12.03
N PRO A 424 -24.36 -10.36 -11.26
CA PRO A 424 -24.50 -8.98 -11.68
C PRO A 424 -23.67 -8.68 -12.94
N GLU A 425 -24.33 -8.14 -13.95
CA GLU A 425 -23.69 -7.68 -15.19
C GLU A 425 -23.33 -6.20 -15.15
N LYS A 426 -22.34 -5.81 -15.95
CA LYS A 426 -22.00 -4.41 -16.17
C LYS A 426 -22.73 -3.96 -17.43
N MET A 427 -23.78 -3.18 -17.26
CA MET A 427 -24.55 -2.62 -18.36
C MET A 427 -24.82 -1.12 -18.13
N GLU A 428 -25.02 -0.39 -19.22
CA GLU A 428 -25.62 0.94 -19.16
C GLU A 428 -27.14 0.77 -19.01
N ILE A 429 -27.71 1.40 -17.99
CA ILE A 429 -29.16 1.35 -17.74
C ILE A 429 -29.81 2.41 -18.63
N SER A 430 -30.62 1.96 -19.59
CA SER A 430 -31.47 2.83 -20.40
C SER A 430 -32.77 3.19 -19.68
N ASP A 431 -33.44 4.24 -20.13
CA ASP A 431 -34.64 4.76 -19.45
C ASP A 431 -35.81 3.77 -19.46
N ASP A 432 -35.92 2.94 -20.49
CA ASP A 432 -36.92 1.88 -20.62
C ASP A 432 -36.72 0.72 -19.64
N MET A 433 -35.54 0.60 -19.04
CA MET A 433 -35.24 -0.38 -18.00
C MET A 433 -35.60 0.10 -16.59
N LEU A 434 -36.03 1.36 -16.46
CA LEU A 434 -36.45 1.92 -15.19
C LEU A 434 -37.91 1.58 -14.93
N SER A 435 -38.21 1.03 -13.74
CA SER A 435 -39.60 0.91 -13.29
C SER A 435 -40.32 2.27 -13.31
N GLU A 436 -41.65 2.30 -13.42
CA GLU A 436 -42.45 3.53 -13.34
C GLU A 436 -42.12 4.35 -12.09
N TYR A 437 -41.83 3.69 -10.96
CA TYR A 437 -41.35 4.35 -9.74
C TYR A 437 -39.95 4.95 -9.91
N ALA A 438 -39.01 4.26 -10.55
CA ALA A 438 -37.67 4.78 -10.81
C ALA A 438 -37.68 5.95 -11.80
N MET A 439 -38.55 5.91 -12.83
CA MET A 439 -38.83 7.04 -13.70
C MET A 439 -39.45 8.21 -12.93
N TYR A 440 -40.46 7.95 -12.10
CA TYR A 440 -41.05 8.96 -11.21
C TYR A 440 -40.02 9.56 -10.24
N ILE A 441 -39.08 8.78 -9.69
CA ILE A 441 -38.00 9.30 -8.84
C ILE A 441 -36.99 10.14 -9.64
N LYS A 442 -36.67 9.72 -10.87
CA LYS A 442 -35.83 10.49 -11.81
C LYS A 442 -36.47 11.85 -12.15
N GLU A 443 -37.79 11.87 -12.32
CA GLU A 443 -38.55 13.06 -12.70
C GLU A 443 -38.93 13.97 -11.51
N ALA A 444 -39.29 13.39 -10.36
CA ALA A 444 -39.85 14.14 -9.24
C ALA A 444 -38.75 14.79 -8.38
N HIS A 445 -37.76 14.04 -7.88
CA HIS A 445 -36.73 14.56 -6.97
C HIS A 445 -35.62 13.55 -6.76
N ASN A 446 -34.35 13.91 -7.00
CA ASN A 446 -33.11 13.22 -6.59
C ASN A 446 -33.19 12.35 -5.27
N GLY A 447 -33.85 11.19 -5.34
CA GLY A 447 -33.92 10.09 -4.35
C GLY A 447 -35.17 9.98 -3.45
N ARG A 448 -35.85 8.81 -3.47
CA ARG A 448 -36.58 8.21 -2.31
C ARG A 448 -36.46 6.68 -2.26
N SER A 449 -36.65 6.15 -1.06
CA SER A 449 -36.24 4.82 -0.57
C SER A 449 -36.95 3.63 -1.23
N THR A 450 -36.19 2.55 -1.40
CA THR A 450 -36.65 1.20 -1.71
C THR A 450 -37.12 0.50 -0.44
N GLY A 451 -38.33 -0.06 -0.47
CA GLY A 451 -38.83 -0.96 0.57
C GLY A 451 -38.13 -2.31 0.47
N VAL A 452 -36.93 -2.40 1.03
CA VAL A 452 -36.22 -3.67 1.19
C VAL A 452 -36.77 -4.40 2.42
N LYS A 453 -36.90 -5.73 2.32
CA LYS A 453 -37.33 -6.57 3.43
C LYS A 453 -36.21 -6.69 4.45
N LYS A 454 -36.51 -6.49 5.73
CA LYS A 454 -35.53 -6.68 6.81
C LYS A 454 -35.35 -8.17 7.07
N LEU A 455 -34.11 -8.59 7.33
CA LEU A 455 -33.84 -9.87 7.96
C LEU A 455 -34.38 -9.84 9.40
N HIS A 456 -35.11 -10.88 9.78
CA HIS A 456 -35.67 -11.04 11.11
C HIS A 456 -34.81 -12.00 11.93
N THR A 457 -34.42 -11.58 13.12
CA THR A 457 -33.73 -12.38 14.14
C THR A 457 -34.21 -11.93 15.52
N ASP A 458 -34.24 -12.87 16.47
CA ASP A 458 -34.54 -12.61 17.88
C ASP A 458 -33.37 -11.91 18.59
N ASP A 459 -32.13 -12.18 18.16
CA ASP A 459 -30.91 -11.61 18.73
C ASP A 459 -29.69 -11.79 17.81
N ALA A 460 -29.27 -10.71 17.16
CA ALA A 460 -28.15 -10.73 16.23
C ALA A 460 -26.81 -11.15 16.88
N TYR A 461 -26.60 -10.85 18.16
CA TYR A 461 -25.35 -11.21 18.85
C TYR A 461 -25.35 -12.67 19.27
N LYS A 462 -26.49 -13.19 19.69
CA LYS A 462 -26.66 -14.63 19.96
C LYS A 462 -26.50 -15.43 18.67
N ASP A 463 -27.03 -14.96 17.54
CA ASP A 463 -26.83 -15.62 16.24
C ASP A 463 -25.36 -15.65 15.87
N ALA A 464 -24.63 -14.54 16.00
CA ALA A 464 -23.19 -14.50 15.76
C ALA A 464 -22.43 -15.49 16.66
N ALA A 465 -22.82 -15.61 17.94
CA ALA A 465 -22.24 -16.58 18.87
C ALA A 465 -22.61 -18.04 18.53
N ASN A 466 -23.83 -18.29 18.04
CA ASN A 466 -24.26 -19.62 17.59
C ASN A 466 -23.50 -20.07 16.34
N PHE A 467 -23.08 -19.12 15.50
CA PHE A 467 -22.18 -19.33 14.36
C PHE A 467 -20.75 -18.95 14.71
N SER A 468 -20.27 -19.31 15.91
CA SER A 468 -18.93 -19.00 16.39
C SER A 468 -17.83 -19.53 15.48
N ASP A 469 -18.10 -20.52 14.62
CA ASP A 469 -17.17 -20.96 13.58
C ASP A 469 -16.97 -19.93 12.47
N LYS A 470 -17.87 -18.96 12.28
CA LYS A 470 -17.87 -17.97 11.19
C LYS A 470 -17.50 -16.56 11.64
N TYR A 471 -17.72 -16.23 12.91
CA TYR A 471 -17.55 -14.88 13.44
C TYR A 471 -16.29 -14.74 14.29
N ASP A 472 -15.65 -13.58 14.19
CA ASP A 472 -14.58 -13.12 15.06
C ASP A 472 -15.17 -12.10 16.05
N THR A 473 -15.48 -12.55 17.27
CA THR A 473 -16.00 -11.71 18.35
C THR A 473 -14.92 -11.28 19.34
N SER A 474 -13.64 -11.45 18.99
CA SER A 474 -12.51 -11.10 19.86
C SER A 474 -12.38 -9.59 20.13
N GLY A 475 -13.08 -8.77 19.35
CA GLY A 475 -13.21 -7.33 19.57
C GLY A 475 -14.22 -6.93 20.66
N TYR A 476 -14.99 -7.89 21.19
CA TYR A 476 -16.02 -7.60 22.20
C TYR A 476 -15.38 -7.29 23.55
N ASN A 477 -16.12 -6.60 24.43
CA ASN A 477 -15.68 -6.44 25.81
C ASN A 477 -15.46 -7.82 26.45
N LYS A 478 -14.34 -8.03 27.16
CA LYS A 478 -14.01 -9.31 27.80
C LYS A 478 -15.07 -9.81 28.78
N ASN A 479 -15.88 -8.91 29.34
CA ASN A 479 -16.97 -9.26 30.24
C ASN A 479 -18.28 -9.61 29.49
N SER A 480 -18.31 -9.48 28.17
CA SER A 480 -19.45 -9.85 27.34
C SER A 480 -19.62 -11.37 27.33
N PRO A 481 -20.87 -11.89 27.44
CA PRO A 481 -21.12 -13.31 27.29
C PRO A 481 -20.85 -13.84 25.87
N PHE A 482 -20.61 -12.94 24.89
CA PHE A 482 -20.36 -13.29 23.50
C PHE A 482 -18.89 -13.12 23.08
N TYR A 483 -17.99 -12.79 24.02
CA TYR A 483 -16.56 -12.64 23.75
C TYR A 483 -15.87 -14.00 23.56
N ASP A 484 -15.14 -14.15 22.46
CA ASP A 484 -14.32 -15.32 22.17
C ASP A 484 -13.06 -14.92 21.37
N GLU A 485 -11.88 -15.37 21.78
CA GLU A 485 -10.62 -15.11 21.08
C GLU A 485 -10.25 -16.18 20.04
N THR A 486 -11.02 -17.27 19.94
CA THR A 486 -10.72 -18.42 19.08
C THR A 486 -10.50 -18.02 17.61
N ASN A 487 -11.28 -17.05 17.10
CA ASN A 487 -11.22 -16.60 15.70
C ASN A 487 -10.47 -15.28 15.48
N LYS A 488 -9.73 -14.79 16.48
CA LYS A 488 -9.05 -13.49 16.42
C LYS A 488 -8.15 -13.37 15.19
N LYS A 489 -8.56 -12.50 14.25
CA LYS A 489 -7.87 -12.23 12.97
C LYS A 489 -7.69 -13.46 12.08
N VAL A 490 -8.50 -14.51 12.26
CA VAL A 490 -8.50 -15.68 11.37
C VAL A 490 -9.07 -15.26 10.01
N ILE A 491 -8.36 -15.63 8.94
CA ILE A 491 -8.70 -15.28 7.55
C ILE A 491 -10.08 -15.86 7.18
N GLY A 492 -10.91 -15.03 6.53
CA GLY A 492 -12.25 -15.40 6.06
C GLY A 492 -13.36 -15.32 7.11
N LYS A 493 -13.05 -15.07 8.38
CA LYS A 493 -14.05 -14.86 9.44
C LYS A 493 -14.61 -13.44 9.42
N PHE A 494 -15.89 -13.28 9.78
CA PHE A 494 -16.54 -11.99 9.87
C PHE A 494 -16.30 -11.37 11.24
N LYS A 495 -15.57 -10.25 11.28
CA LYS A 495 -15.43 -9.42 12.48
C LYS A 495 -16.56 -8.40 12.54
N ASP A 496 -17.03 -8.15 13.76
CA ASP A 496 -17.90 -7.02 14.05
C ASP A 496 -17.06 -5.77 14.36
N GLU A 497 -17.05 -4.82 13.42
CA GLU A 497 -16.32 -3.56 13.48
C GLU A 497 -16.82 -2.62 14.59
N ALA A 498 -18.05 -2.83 15.10
CA ALA A 498 -18.56 -2.07 16.23
C ALA A 498 -18.05 -2.58 17.58
N GLY A 499 -17.34 -3.72 17.62
CA GLY A 499 -16.81 -4.32 18.84
C GLY A 499 -17.91 -4.72 19.83
N GLY A 500 -19.08 -5.13 19.33
CA GLY A 500 -20.23 -5.53 20.15
C GLY A 500 -20.99 -4.35 20.77
N ILE A 501 -20.60 -3.12 20.48
CA ILE A 501 -21.34 -1.92 20.92
C ILE A 501 -22.50 -1.70 19.94
N PRO A 502 -23.77 -1.63 20.42
CA PRO A 502 -24.92 -1.43 19.55
C PRO A 502 -24.79 -0.20 18.64
N ILE A 503 -25.04 -0.40 17.35
CA ILE A 503 -25.18 0.71 16.39
C ILE A 503 -26.60 1.27 16.49
N ARG A 504 -26.69 2.56 16.79
CA ARG A 504 -27.93 3.33 16.99
C ARG A 504 -28.56 3.75 15.66
N GLU A 505 -27.76 4.33 14.78
CA GLU A 505 -28.25 4.92 13.53
C GLU A 505 -27.23 4.70 12.41
N PHE A 506 -27.73 4.39 11.21
CA PHE A 506 -26.95 4.29 9.98
C PHE A 506 -27.57 5.18 8.89
N ILE A 507 -26.71 5.91 8.18
CA ILE A 507 -27.08 6.78 7.07
C ILE A 507 -26.14 6.53 5.89
N GLY A 508 -26.70 6.05 4.77
CA GLY A 508 -26.01 5.82 3.51
C GLY A 508 -26.44 6.79 2.42
N LEU A 509 -25.51 7.58 1.89
CA LEU A 509 -25.78 8.53 0.80
C LEU A 509 -25.59 7.92 -0.58
N ARG A 510 -24.49 7.18 -0.76
CA ARG A 510 -24.14 6.42 -1.98
C ARG A 510 -23.20 5.28 -1.61
N SER A 511 -23.04 4.30 -2.48
CA SER A 511 -22.05 3.23 -2.29
C SER A 511 -20.69 3.80 -1.87
N LYS A 512 -20.14 3.28 -0.76
CA LYS A 512 -18.88 3.75 -0.13
C LYS A 512 -18.92 5.20 0.40
N MET A 513 -20.11 5.72 0.69
CA MET A 513 -20.35 7.00 1.38
C MET A 513 -21.48 6.86 2.41
N TYR A 514 -21.10 6.71 3.68
CA TYR A 514 -22.04 6.47 4.78
C TYR A 514 -21.48 6.96 6.11
N SER A 515 -22.36 7.09 7.10
CA SER A 515 -22.03 7.33 8.50
C SER A 515 -22.86 6.42 9.40
N TYR A 516 -22.31 6.01 10.53
CA TYR A 516 -23.03 5.30 11.58
C TYR A 516 -22.63 5.83 12.97
N GLU A 517 -23.55 5.71 13.91
CA GLU A 517 -23.40 6.13 15.30
C GLU A 517 -23.64 4.93 16.22
N LYS A 518 -22.79 4.77 17.22
CA LYS A 518 -22.89 3.74 18.26
C LYS A 518 -23.57 4.28 19.52
N ASP A 519 -24.04 3.39 20.38
CA ASP A 519 -24.73 3.78 21.63
C ASP A 519 -23.82 4.53 22.62
N ASP A 520 -22.51 4.29 22.55
CA ASP A 520 -21.49 4.99 23.36
C ASP A 520 -21.17 6.43 22.86
N GLY A 521 -21.89 6.91 21.85
CA GLY A 521 -21.62 8.19 21.17
C GLY A 521 -20.43 8.14 20.21
N GLY A 522 -19.76 6.98 20.08
CA GLY A 522 -18.77 6.73 19.05
C GLY A 522 -19.42 6.46 17.70
N GLY A 523 -18.62 6.01 16.72
CA GLY A 523 -19.11 5.67 15.40
C GLY A 523 -18.05 5.82 14.33
N GLY A 524 -18.49 5.84 13.07
CA GLY A 524 -17.58 5.95 11.93
C GLY A 524 -18.25 6.56 10.71
N LYS A 525 -17.43 7.09 9.81
CA LYS A 525 -17.87 7.64 8.54
C LYS A 525 -16.89 7.31 7.44
N THR A 526 -17.42 7.00 6.28
CA THR A 526 -16.65 6.67 5.08
C THR A 526 -17.16 7.53 3.95
N ALA A 527 -16.27 8.18 3.20
CA ALA A 527 -16.59 8.92 1.98
C ALA A 527 -15.52 8.68 0.92
N LYS A 528 -15.61 7.57 0.19
CA LYS A 528 -14.61 7.24 -0.83
C LYS A 528 -14.65 8.27 -1.97
N GLY A 529 -13.47 8.73 -2.37
CA GLY A 529 -13.27 9.75 -3.40
C GLY A 529 -13.40 11.19 -2.91
N VAL A 530 -13.57 11.41 -1.60
CA VAL A 530 -13.53 12.73 -0.95
C VAL A 530 -12.22 12.82 -0.17
N LYS A 531 -11.60 14.00 -0.14
CA LYS A 531 -10.40 14.23 0.67
C LYS A 531 -10.70 13.95 2.15
N LYS A 532 -9.69 13.45 2.89
CA LYS A 532 -9.87 13.02 4.28
C LYS A 532 -10.33 14.19 5.17
N GLU A 533 -9.70 15.35 5.05
CA GLU A 533 -10.05 16.60 5.75
C GLU A 533 -11.50 17.02 5.51
N GLU A 534 -11.94 17.02 4.25
CA GLU A 534 -13.33 17.33 3.88
C GLU A 534 -14.34 16.34 4.46
N ASN A 535 -13.93 15.10 4.75
CA ASN A 535 -14.79 14.11 5.40
C ASN A 535 -14.79 14.28 6.93
N GLU A 536 -13.67 14.67 7.53
CA GLU A 536 -13.54 14.91 8.97
C GLU A 536 -14.48 16.03 9.45
N ASN A 537 -14.69 17.06 8.63
CA ASN A 537 -15.62 18.16 8.94
C ASN A 537 -17.12 17.80 8.79
N LYS A 538 -17.47 16.61 8.30
CA LYS A 538 -18.86 16.18 8.09
C LYS A 538 -19.38 15.40 9.30
N SER A 539 -20.43 15.89 9.97
CA SER A 539 -21.10 15.21 11.08
C SER A 539 -22.21 14.25 10.61
N GLY A 540 -22.69 13.34 11.46
CA GLY A 540 -23.88 12.52 11.15
C GLY A 540 -25.11 13.37 10.78
N VAL A 541 -25.23 14.56 11.38
CA VAL A 541 -26.24 15.58 11.04
C VAL A 541 -26.09 16.07 9.59
N PHE A 542 -24.87 16.24 9.09
CA PHE A 542 -24.61 16.57 7.69
C PHE A 542 -25.13 15.47 6.75
N TYR A 543 -24.79 14.20 7.03
CA TYR A 543 -25.26 13.06 6.23
C TYR A 543 -26.79 12.97 6.23
N LYS A 544 -27.43 13.15 7.39
CA LYS A 544 -28.89 13.16 7.52
C LYS A 544 -29.54 14.29 6.73
N LYS A 545 -28.98 15.50 6.80
CA LYS A 545 -29.44 16.66 6.01
C LYS A 545 -29.29 16.41 4.51
N CYS A 546 -28.16 15.87 4.05
CA CYS A 546 -27.93 15.55 2.64
C CYS A 546 -28.90 14.49 2.11
N MET A 547 -29.18 13.45 2.91
CA MET A 547 -30.16 12.43 2.55
C MET A 547 -31.57 13.00 2.43
N LEU A 548 -31.99 13.87 3.36
CA LEU A 548 -33.33 14.44 3.41
C LEU A 548 -33.56 15.57 2.38
N LYS A 549 -32.51 16.34 2.05
CA LYS A 549 -32.62 17.50 1.14
C LYS A 549 -32.28 17.19 -0.32
N GLY A 550 -31.74 16.00 -0.62
CA GLY A 550 -31.14 15.69 -1.91
C GLY A 550 -29.84 16.48 -2.14
N PHE A 551 -28.97 15.97 -3.01
CA PHE A 551 -27.75 16.68 -3.43
C PHE A 551 -28.14 17.99 -4.17
N GLN A 552 -28.23 19.10 -3.46
CA GLN A 552 -28.10 20.42 -4.09
C GLN A 552 -26.59 20.62 -4.33
N LYS A 553 -26.17 20.50 -5.60
CA LYS A 553 -24.85 20.96 -6.04
C LYS A 553 -24.69 22.42 -5.58
N ARG A 554 -23.65 22.68 -4.79
CA ARG A 554 -22.92 23.95 -4.86
C ARG A 554 -21.57 23.63 -5.47
#